data_AF-A0A3C1RG30-F1
#
_entry.id   AF-A0A3C1RG30-F1
#
_cell.length_a   1.000
_cell.length_b   1.000
_cell.length_c   1.000
_cell.angle_alpha   90.00
_cell.angle_beta   90.00
_cell.angle_gamma   90.00
#
_symmetry.space_group_name_H-M   'P 1'
#
loop_
_entity.id
_entity.type
_entity.pdbx_description
1 polymer ?
#
loop_
_entity_poly.entity_id
_entity_poly.type
_entity_poly.pdbx_seq_one_letter_code
_entity_poly.pdbx_strand_id
1 'polypeptide(L)'
;GMPDHIHILCDLHPNITLSNLVKDIKVASNLWMKESGLFPEFSGWQEGYGAFTYSLKDKETIINFIKNQKNHHKTETFDDEFKKLLAEHGIEPELN
;
A
#
# COMPACT_ATOMS: atom_id res chain seq x y z
N GLY A 1 -2.26 7.81 4.05
CA GLY A 1 -1.51 6.89 4.91
C GLY A 1 -2.24 6.75 6.22
N MET A 2 -2.14 5.55 6.79
CA MET A 2 -2.66 5.15 8.09
C MET A 2 -1.49 4.85 9.04
N PRO A 3 -1.71 4.72 10.35
CA PRO A 3 -0.63 4.42 11.29
C PRO A 3 0.13 3.11 10.99
N ASP A 4 -0.55 2.12 10.40
CA ASP A 4 -0.07 0.75 10.19
C ASP A 4 0.21 0.41 8.70
N HIS A 5 -0.32 1.17 7.74
CA HIS A 5 -0.12 0.93 6.31
C HIS A 5 -0.22 2.20 5.44
N ILE A 6 0.21 2.09 4.18
CA ILE A 6 0.15 3.17 3.20
C ILE A 6 -0.38 2.65 1.85
N HIS A 7 -1.12 3.50 1.14
CA HIS A 7 -1.47 3.30 -0.26
C HIS A 7 -0.69 4.25 -1.15
N ILE A 8 -0.17 3.74 -2.26
CA ILE A 8 0.57 4.50 -3.26
C ILE A 8 -0.10 4.24 -4.62
N LEU A 9 -0.53 5.30 -5.29
CA LEU A 9 -0.90 5.27 -6.70
C LEU A 9 0.26 5.86 -7.51
N CYS A 10 0.81 5.10 -8.44
CA CYS A 10 1.92 5.53 -9.28
C CYS A 10 1.83 4.94 -10.67
N ASP A 11 2.46 5.61 -11.63
CA ASP A 11 2.73 5.05 -12.95
C ASP A 11 4.06 4.29 -12.89
N LEU A 12 4.07 3.04 -13.36
CA LEU A 12 5.27 2.20 -13.39
C LEU A 12 5.79 2.08 -14.83
N HIS A 13 7.03 2.52 -15.05
CA HIS A 13 7.67 2.35 -16.35
C HIS A 13 7.87 0.85 -16.65
N PRO A 14 7.57 0.35 -17.87
CA PRO A 14 7.56 -1.09 -18.17
C PRO A 14 8.92 -1.80 -17.99
N ASN A 15 10.03 -1.06 -18.04
CA ASN A 15 11.37 -1.60 -17.78
C ASN A 15 11.69 -1.79 -16.29
N ILE A 16 10.82 -1.33 -15.38
CA ILE A 16 11.01 -1.45 -13.94
C ILE A 16 10.08 -2.55 -13.44
N THR A 17 10.63 -3.54 -12.74
CA THR A 17 9.79 -4.54 -12.09
C THR A 17 9.13 -3.93 -10.86
N LEU A 18 7.86 -4.27 -10.65
CA LEU A 18 7.10 -3.83 -9.48
C LEU A 18 7.80 -4.21 -8.17
N SER A 19 8.36 -5.42 -8.10
CA SER A 19 9.08 -5.90 -6.91
C SER A 19 10.33 -5.07 -6.59
N ASN A 20 11.06 -4.60 -7.61
CA ASN A 20 12.21 -3.72 -7.39
C ASN A 20 11.76 -2.35 -6.89
N LEU A 21 10.71 -1.76 -7.47
CA LEU A 21 10.16 -0.49 -7.00
C LEU A 21 9.75 -0.58 -5.51
N VAL A 22 8.97 -1.61 -5.15
CA VAL A 22 8.53 -1.79 -3.76
C VAL A 22 9.70 -2.03 -2.82
N LYS A 23 10.69 -2.84 -3.23
CA LYS A 23 11.92 -3.06 -2.47
C LYS A 23 12.63 -1.74 -2.20
N ASP A 24 12.86 -0.93 -3.22
CA ASP A 24 13.59 0.33 -3.09
C ASP A 24 12.84 1.31 -2.18
N ILE A 25 11.52 1.41 -2.30
CA ILE A 25 10.66 2.20 -1.39
C ILE A 25 10.84 1.71 0.05
N LYS A 26 10.69 0.41 0.30
CA LYS A 26 10.80 -0.17 1.65
C LYS A 26 12.19 0.02 2.25
N VAL A 27 13.25 -0.20 1.47
CA VAL A 27 14.64 -0.05 1.94
C VAL A 27 14.96 1.41 2.25
N ALA A 28 14.72 2.32 1.30
CA ALA A 28 15.05 3.73 1.47
C ALA A 28 14.26 4.36 2.63
N SER A 29 12.96 4.08 2.74
CA SER A 29 12.14 4.58 3.85
C SER A 29 12.52 3.96 5.19
N ASN A 30 12.85 2.68 5.26
CA ASN A 30 13.25 2.03 6.51
C ASN A 30 14.55 2.63 7.06
N LEU A 31 15.55 2.85 6.19
CA LEU A 31 16.79 3.54 6.56
C LEU A 31 16.49 4.95 7.08
N TRP A 32 15.77 5.75 6.29
CA TRP A 32 15.44 7.13 6.67
C TRP A 32 14.63 7.21 7.98
N MET A 33 13.61 6.36 8.15
CA MET A 33 12.76 6.37 9.36
C MET A 33 13.58 6.04 10.60
N LYS A 34 14.48 5.03 10.53
CA LYS A 34 15.37 4.66 11.64
C LYS A 34 16.39 5.76 11.96
N GLU A 35 16.97 6.37 10.93
CA GLU A 35 17.97 7.44 11.10
C GLU A 35 17.34 8.75 11.59
N SER A 36 16.09 9.04 11.21
CA SER A 36 15.42 10.29 11.56
C SER A 36 15.11 10.46 13.04
N GLY A 37 14.96 9.36 13.80
CA GLY A 37 14.48 9.38 15.19
C GLY A 37 13.00 9.79 15.34
N LEU A 38 12.28 10.02 14.24
CA LEU A 38 10.89 10.49 14.26
C LEU A 38 9.87 9.36 14.45
N PHE A 39 10.29 8.10 14.27
CA PHE A 39 9.42 6.93 14.27
C PHE A 39 9.93 5.84 15.22
N PRO A 40 9.93 6.09 16.55
CA PRO A 40 10.52 5.18 17.53
C PRO A 40 9.83 3.81 17.61
N GLU A 41 8.56 3.73 17.20
CA GLU A 41 7.77 2.48 17.19
C GLU A 41 7.91 1.69 15.87
N PHE A 42 8.56 2.26 14.85
CA PHE A 42 8.71 1.60 13.56
C PHE A 42 9.84 0.58 13.59
N SER A 43 9.48 -0.70 13.58
CA SER A 43 10.43 -1.83 13.55
C SER A 43 10.81 -2.27 12.13
N GLY A 44 9.94 -2.00 11.16
CA GLY A 44 10.14 -2.32 9.75
C GLY A 44 8.82 -2.48 9.00
N TRP A 45 8.92 -2.61 7.68
CA TRP A 45 7.78 -2.98 6.84
C TRP A 45 7.50 -4.48 6.95
N GLN A 46 6.24 -4.87 6.80
CA GLN A 46 5.85 -6.26 6.54
C GLN A 46 6.61 -6.85 5.34
N GLU A 47 6.75 -8.17 5.29
CA GLU A 47 7.48 -8.88 4.23
C GLU A 47 6.84 -8.63 2.85
N GLY A 48 5.55 -8.92 2.72
CA GLY A 48 4.79 -8.83 1.48
C GLY A 48 4.30 -7.43 1.10
N TYR A 49 3.64 -7.34 -0.05
CA TYR A 49 2.92 -6.15 -0.49
C TYR A 49 1.72 -6.55 -1.36
N GLY A 50 0.64 -5.77 -1.30
CA GLY A 50 -0.48 -5.84 -2.24
C GLY A 50 -0.25 -4.89 -3.41
N ALA A 51 -0.56 -5.34 -4.63
CA ALA A 51 -0.49 -4.49 -5.80
C ALA A 51 -1.59 -4.84 -6.80
N PHE A 52 -2.24 -3.80 -7.29
CA PHE A 52 -3.43 -3.90 -8.14
C PHE A 52 -3.26 -2.95 -9.32
N THR A 53 -3.61 -3.41 -10.53
CA THR A 53 -3.46 -2.63 -11.76
C THR A 53 -4.80 -2.02 -12.15
N TYR A 54 -4.81 -0.70 -12.35
CA TYR A 54 -6.00 0.04 -12.75
C TYR A 54 -5.81 0.69 -14.11
N SER A 55 -6.92 0.94 -14.80
CA SER A 55 -6.88 1.67 -16.07
C SER A 55 -6.93 3.18 -15.82
N LEU A 56 -6.50 3.99 -16.79
CA LEU A 56 -6.49 5.45 -16.67
C LEU A 56 -7.88 6.04 -16.34
N LYS A 57 -8.97 5.37 -16.74
CA LYS A 57 -10.35 5.82 -16.46
C LYS A 57 -10.66 5.80 -14.95
N ASP A 58 -9.96 4.96 -14.18
CA ASP A 58 -10.20 4.75 -12.76
C ASP A 58 -9.35 5.70 -11.90
N LYS A 59 -8.43 6.46 -12.51
CA LYS A 59 -7.42 7.29 -11.83
C LYS A 59 -8.03 8.21 -10.76
N GLU A 60 -9.05 8.99 -11.10
CA GLU A 60 -9.67 9.92 -10.15
C GLU A 60 -10.39 9.19 -9.02
N THR A 61 -11.01 8.04 -9.31
CA THR A 61 -11.63 7.18 -8.30
C THR A 61 -10.59 6.71 -7.28
N ILE A 62 -9.43 6.21 -7.75
CA ILE A 62 -8.37 5.72 -6.87
C ILE A 62 -7.69 6.85 -6.10
N ILE A 63 -7.48 8.02 -6.72
CA ILE A 63 -6.97 9.21 -6.00
C ILE A 63 -7.89 9.58 -4.84
N ASN A 64 -9.20 9.61 -5.09
CA ASN A 64 -10.18 9.96 -4.06
C ASN A 64 -10.28 8.87 -2.98
N PHE A 65 -10.18 7.59 -3.34
CA PHE A 65 -10.08 6.50 -2.40
C PHE A 65 -8.89 6.69 -1.43
N ILE A 66 -7.67 6.90 -1.96
CA ILE A 66 -6.46 7.09 -1.16
C ILE A 66 -6.56 8.33 -0.25
N LYS A 67 -7.09 9.45 -0.75
CA LYS A 67 -7.28 10.67 0.04
C LYS A 67 -8.22 10.47 1.22
N ASN A 68 -9.23 9.61 1.07
CA ASN A 68 -10.28 9.38 2.07
C ASN A 68 -9.95 8.27 3.08
N GLN A 69 -8.78 7.64 2.99
CA GLN A 69 -8.38 6.51 3.83
C GLN A 69 -8.56 6.75 5.34
N LYS A 70 -8.20 7.94 5.84
CA LYS A 70 -8.40 8.29 7.25
C LYS A 70 -9.88 8.26 7.70
N ASN A 71 -10.80 8.57 6.78
CA ASN A 71 -12.23 8.51 7.07
C ASN A 71 -12.78 7.09 6.90
N HIS A 72 -12.31 6.37 5.87
CA HIS A 72 -12.64 4.97 5.61
C HIS A 72 -12.35 4.09 6.84
N HIS A 73 -11.15 4.22 7.41
CA HIS A 73 -10.72 3.46 8.57
C HIS A 73 -11.33 3.89 9.92
N LYS A 74 -12.30 4.80 9.94
CA LYS A 74 -13.14 4.99 11.13
C LYS A 74 -14.10 3.82 11.34
N THR A 75 -14.43 3.10 10.28
CA THR A 75 -15.44 2.05 10.27
C THR A 75 -14.98 0.74 9.64
N GLU A 76 -13.81 0.73 9.00
CA GLU A 76 -13.28 -0.43 8.28
C GLU A 76 -11.83 -0.72 8.70
N THR A 77 -11.50 -1.98 8.96
CA THR A 77 -10.14 -2.38 9.32
C THR A 77 -9.28 -2.56 8.08
N PHE A 78 -7.95 -2.52 8.24
CA PHE A 78 -7.04 -2.86 7.15
C PHE A 78 -7.29 -4.28 6.61
N ASP A 79 -7.55 -5.25 7.48
CA ASP A 79 -7.80 -6.64 7.08
C ASP A 79 -9.07 -6.78 6.23
N ASP A 80 -10.14 -6.07 6.59
CA ASP A 80 -11.39 -6.06 5.82
C ASP A 80 -11.20 -5.39 4.47
N GLU A 81 -10.52 -4.25 4.43
CA GLU A 81 -10.19 -3.54 3.19
C GLU A 81 -9.33 -4.41 2.28
N PHE A 82 -8.29 -5.04 2.82
CA PHE A 82 -7.39 -5.90 2.04
C PHE A 82 -8.14 -7.08 1.42
N LYS A 83 -9.03 -7.74 2.18
CA LYS A 83 -9.89 -8.81 1.65
C LYS A 83 -10.81 -8.31 0.54
N LYS A 84 -11.38 -7.10 0.68
CA LYS A 84 -12.20 -6.50 -0.39
C LYS A 84 -11.39 -6.22 -1.64
N LEU A 85 -10.19 -5.65 -1.51
CA LEU A 85 -9.29 -5.40 -2.64
C LEU A 85 -8.92 -6.70 -3.37
N LEU A 86 -8.63 -7.78 -2.63
CA LEU A 86 -8.38 -9.09 -3.22
C LEU A 86 -9.62 -9.60 -3.99
N ALA A 87 -10.79 -9.56 -3.37
CA ALA A 87 -12.04 -10.01 -3.99
C ALA A 87 -12.40 -9.20 -5.25
N GLU A 88 -12.23 -7.87 -5.22
CA GLU A 88 -12.45 -6.98 -6.38
C GLU A 88 -11.58 -7.34 -7.58
N HIS A 89 -10.39 -7.90 -7.33
CA HIS A 89 -9.44 -8.31 -8.37
C HIS A 89 -9.49 -9.82 -8.66
N GLY A 90 -10.45 -10.54 -8.10
CA GLY A 90 -10.62 -11.97 -8.31
C GLY A 90 -9.48 -12.82 -7.74
N ILE A 91 -8.84 -12.34 -6.67
CA ILE A 91 -7.76 -13.05 -5.98
C ILE A 91 -8.36 -13.72 -4.73
N GLU A 92 -8.20 -15.03 -4.61
CA GLU A 92 -8.55 -15.77 -3.40
C GLU A 92 -7.51 -15.49 -2.30
N PRO A 93 -7.93 -15.17 -1.07
CA PRO A 93 -7.01 -15.03 0.05
C PRO A 93 -6.28 -16.36 0.29
N GLU A 94 -4.97 -16.30 0.46
CA GLU A 94 -4.21 -17.47 0.92
C GLU A 94 -4.66 -17.79 2.36
N LEU A 95 -5.36 -18.92 2.52
CA LEU A 95 -5.69 -19.46 3.83
C LEU A 95 -4.40 -20.00 4.46
N ASN A 96 -3.88 -19.29 5.45
CA ASN A 96 -2.89 -19.84 6.39
C ASN A 96 -3.58 -20.73 7.42
#